data_AF-A0A0M5KWL0-F1
#
_entry.id   AF-A0A0M5KWL0-F1
#
_cell.length_a   1.000
_cell.length_b   1.000
_cell.length_c   1.000
_cell.angle_alpha   90.00
_cell.angle_beta   90.00
_cell.angle_gamma   90.00
#
_symmetry.space_group_name_H-M   'P 1'
#
loop_
_entity.id
_entity.type
_entity.pdbx_description
1 polymer ?
#
loop_
_entity_poly.entity_id
_entity_poly.type
_entity_poly.pdbx_seq_one_letter_code
_entity_poly.pdbx_strand_id
1 'polypeptide(L)'
;MNRILPSDIRYGAAPAPDQTDVAEAAKVGKPQPNATQPNTGPPSATRPTAAAPSKTQPGATRPGTESAGTISRSDNAVAIVSDLIARGTMPRIDTTPLLTHKDLPGPLSMARLTHFGTLHSLDQTNAYSAEHADTLYGRAMIALKLIPFGTIACALTAAWVWLGGTFPRTVDVISSSHYRADSHGRKIRVFNRKTAPEHVIQVGNLRITTPMRTACDIALLTPGELNEHDACDVLCALFEEYQVSLAQCMQTLDDNHFWPNTQPARELFTSMKHFF
;
A
#
# COMPACT_ATOMS: atom_id res chain seq x y z
N MET A 1 5.71 22.40 6.85
CA MET A 1 4.56 21.71 6.24
C MET A 1 4.17 22.43 4.95
N ASN A 2 4.46 21.85 3.79
CA ASN A 2 3.95 22.35 2.51
C ASN A 2 2.49 21.87 2.37
N ARG A 3 1.54 22.81 2.47
CA ARG A 3 0.13 22.56 2.15
C ARG A 3 0.01 22.24 0.66
N ILE A 4 -0.56 21.09 0.32
CA ILE A 4 -0.98 20.78 -1.06
C ILE A 4 -2.26 21.58 -1.32
N LEU A 5 -2.30 22.33 -2.40
CA LEU A 5 -3.47 23.14 -2.76
C LEU A 5 -4.45 22.28 -3.57
N PRO A 6 -5.78 22.55 -3.49
CA PRO A 6 -6.80 21.81 -4.26
C PRO A 6 -6.57 21.75 -5.77
N SER A 7 -5.71 22.61 -6.31
CA SER A 7 -5.30 22.67 -7.71
C SER A 7 -4.43 21.49 -8.18
N ASP A 8 -3.83 20.72 -7.26
CA ASP A 8 -2.93 19.61 -7.61
C ASP A 8 -3.68 18.29 -7.92
N ILE A 9 -5.00 18.28 -7.71
CA ILE A 9 -5.88 17.15 -7.98
C ILE A 9 -6.47 17.30 -9.39
N ARG A 10 -6.02 16.48 -10.34
CA ARG A 10 -6.64 16.43 -11.67
C ARG A 10 -7.95 15.64 -11.60
N TYR A 11 -9.07 16.31 -11.81
CA TYR A 11 -10.35 15.69 -12.11
C TYR A 11 -10.29 15.08 -13.52
N GLY A 12 -10.29 13.75 -13.62
CA GLY A 12 -10.26 13.05 -14.90
C GLY A 12 -11.62 13.06 -15.59
N ALA A 13 -11.71 13.58 -16.81
CA ALA A 13 -12.85 13.36 -17.69
C ALA A 13 -12.85 11.91 -18.20
N ALA A 14 -14.01 11.24 -18.13
CA ALA A 14 -14.18 9.87 -18.59
C ALA A 14 -14.10 9.77 -20.14
N PRO A 15 -13.49 8.71 -20.70
CA PRO A 15 -13.63 8.42 -22.12
C PRO A 15 -15.01 7.82 -22.42
N ALA A 16 -15.59 8.21 -23.56
CA ALA A 16 -16.92 7.79 -24.03
C ALA A 16 -17.00 6.28 -24.30
N PRO A 17 -18.17 5.63 -24.12
CA PRO A 17 -18.35 4.21 -24.42
C PRO A 17 -18.43 3.99 -25.93
N ASP A 18 -17.60 3.06 -26.43
CA ASP A 18 -17.69 2.53 -27.78
C ASP A 18 -18.88 1.59 -27.91
N GLN A 19 -19.63 1.76 -28.99
CA GLN A 19 -20.95 1.18 -29.23
C GLN A 19 -20.83 0.30 -30.47
N THR A 20 -20.75 -1.02 -30.29
CA THR A 20 -20.95 -1.99 -31.39
C THR A 20 -21.65 -3.27 -30.89
N ASP A 21 -22.91 -3.35 -31.32
CA ASP A 21 -23.74 -4.47 -31.77
C ASP A 21 -23.95 -5.77 -30.95
N VAL A 22 -25.21 -5.85 -30.51
CA VAL A 22 -26.16 -6.98 -30.55
C VAL A 22 -25.97 -7.98 -31.71
N ALA A 23 -25.93 -9.29 -31.39
CA ALA A 23 -26.62 -10.35 -32.14
C ALA A 23 -26.67 -11.68 -31.35
N GLU A 24 -27.72 -12.45 -31.65
CA GLU A 24 -28.35 -13.51 -30.87
C GLU A 24 -28.10 -14.94 -31.45
N ALA A 25 -28.11 -15.94 -30.55
CA ALA A 25 -28.41 -17.40 -30.66
C ALA A 25 -27.80 -18.31 -31.77
N ALA A 26 -27.21 -19.47 -31.35
CA ALA A 26 -27.81 -20.82 -31.46
C ALA A 26 -26.83 -22.02 -31.27
N LYS A 27 -27.19 -22.92 -30.34
CA LYS A 27 -27.11 -24.41 -30.23
C LYS A 27 -25.98 -25.32 -30.84
N VAL A 28 -25.54 -26.23 -29.93
CA VAL A 28 -25.26 -27.70 -30.05
C VAL A 28 -23.88 -28.21 -30.48
N GLY A 29 -23.28 -29.03 -29.59
CA GLY A 29 -22.28 -30.05 -29.91
C GLY A 29 -21.42 -30.52 -28.71
N LYS A 30 -21.77 -31.66 -28.08
CA LYS A 30 -20.86 -32.45 -27.19
C LYS A 30 -19.94 -33.33 -28.06
N PRO A 31 -18.71 -33.68 -27.62
CA PRO A 31 -18.51 -34.97 -26.93
C PRO A 31 -17.54 -34.94 -25.72
N GLN A 32 -17.54 -36.08 -25.01
CA GLN A 32 -16.98 -36.43 -23.69
C GLN A 32 -15.44 -36.69 -23.64
N PRO A 33 -14.86 -36.93 -22.44
CA PRO A 33 -13.46 -36.69 -22.10
C PRO A 33 -12.57 -37.93 -22.23
N ASN A 34 -11.24 -37.70 -22.27
CA ASN A 34 -10.26 -38.77 -22.11
C ASN A 34 -9.54 -38.66 -20.75
N ALA A 35 -9.56 -39.78 -20.02
CA ALA A 35 -8.90 -39.99 -18.74
C ALA A 35 -7.38 -40.17 -18.92
N THR A 36 -6.59 -39.93 -17.87
CA THR A 36 -5.59 -40.87 -17.30
C THR A 36 -4.86 -40.21 -16.11
N GLN A 37 -5.03 -40.81 -14.93
CA GLN A 37 -4.04 -40.94 -13.85
C GLN A 37 -3.88 -42.47 -13.61
N PRO A 38 -2.95 -43.00 -12.78
CA PRO A 38 -1.94 -42.36 -11.92
C PRO A 38 -0.54 -43.00 -12.09
N ASN A 39 0.50 -42.51 -11.39
CA ASN A 39 1.48 -43.43 -10.82
C ASN A 39 2.26 -42.85 -9.62
N THR A 40 2.46 -43.75 -8.68
CA THR A 40 2.98 -43.67 -7.32
C THR A 40 4.48 -43.99 -7.23
N GLY A 41 5.18 -43.30 -6.31
CA GLY A 41 6.24 -43.89 -5.46
C GLY A 41 7.67 -44.09 -6.00
N PRO A 42 8.72 -44.05 -5.14
CA PRO A 42 10.15 -43.85 -5.49
C PRO A 42 10.95 -45.16 -5.61
N PRO A 43 12.27 -45.10 -5.96
CA PRO A 43 13.28 -45.52 -4.97
C PRO A 43 14.66 -44.79 -5.03
N SER A 44 15.48 -45.20 -4.05
CA SER A 44 16.75 -44.70 -3.51
C SER A 44 18.04 -44.77 -4.36
N ALA A 45 18.99 -43.91 -3.94
CA ALA A 45 20.44 -44.12 -3.77
C ALA A 45 21.37 -44.48 -4.94
N THR A 46 22.36 -43.61 -5.21
CA THR A 46 23.77 -44.04 -5.29
C THR A 46 24.76 -42.88 -5.06
N ARG A 47 25.83 -43.22 -4.33
CA ARG A 47 27.05 -42.46 -3.97
C ARG A 47 28.00 -42.33 -5.18
N PRO A 48 28.92 -41.35 -5.21
CA PRO A 48 30.33 -41.73 -5.12
C PRO A 48 31.18 -40.86 -4.19
N THR A 49 32.29 -41.46 -3.76
CA THR A 49 33.31 -41.01 -2.80
C THR A 49 34.56 -40.53 -3.54
N ALA A 50 35.24 -39.50 -3.01
CA ALA A 50 36.69 -39.19 -3.04
C ALA A 50 36.86 -37.66 -3.07
N ALA A 51 37.84 -36.98 -2.48
CA ALA A 51 38.86 -37.23 -1.47
C ALA A 51 39.38 -35.83 -1.09
N ALA A 52 39.71 -35.59 0.18
CA ALA A 52 40.34 -34.34 0.63
C ALA A 52 41.83 -34.28 0.24
N PRO A 53 42.44 -33.08 0.26
CA PRO A 53 43.55 -32.94 1.21
C PRO A 53 43.55 -31.65 2.06
N SER A 54 43.97 -31.91 3.30
CA SER A 54 44.48 -31.10 4.42
C SER A 54 45.07 -29.69 4.22
N LYS A 55 44.71 -28.84 5.21
CA LYS A 55 45.52 -27.90 6.03
C LYS A 55 46.30 -26.76 5.32
N THR A 56 46.09 -25.51 5.78
CA THR A 56 47.05 -24.67 6.56
C THR A 56 46.51 -23.23 6.77
N GLN A 57 46.42 -22.80 8.03
CA GLN A 57 46.50 -21.40 8.54
C GLN A 57 47.56 -21.46 9.68
N PRO A 58 48.19 -20.38 10.20
CA PRO A 58 47.89 -18.94 10.09
C PRO A 58 49.10 -18.01 9.88
N GLY A 59 48.86 -16.72 9.61
CA GLY A 59 49.91 -15.70 9.58
C GLY A 59 49.35 -14.31 9.92
N ALA A 60 49.65 -13.86 11.14
CA ALA A 60 49.38 -12.51 11.63
C ALA A 60 50.61 -11.63 11.42
N THR A 61 50.44 -10.38 10.97
CA THR A 61 51.36 -9.28 11.34
C THR A 61 50.69 -7.91 11.19
N ARG A 62 50.73 -7.14 12.28
CA ARG A 62 50.45 -5.69 12.39
C ARG A 62 51.82 -4.98 12.44
N PRO A 63 51.97 -3.80 11.83
CA PRO A 63 52.32 -2.59 12.60
C PRO A 63 51.59 -1.36 12.02
N GLY A 64 51.43 -0.21 12.66
CA GLY A 64 51.90 0.37 13.90
C GLY A 64 51.14 1.70 14.10
N THR A 65 51.22 2.23 15.30
CA THR A 65 50.61 3.48 15.80
C THR A 65 51.33 4.74 15.31
N GLU A 66 50.55 5.80 15.04
CA GLU A 66 50.83 7.28 15.14
C GLU A 66 49.81 7.98 14.20
N SER A 67 49.14 9.10 14.48
CA SER A 67 49.21 10.11 15.54
C SER A 67 47.83 10.76 15.68
N ALA A 68 47.56 11.28 16.87
CA ALA A 68 46.36 12.03 17.22
C ALA A 68 46.28 13.36 16.45
N GLY A 69 45.24 13.51 15.63
CA GLY A 69 44.77 14.78 15.10
C GLY A 69 43.26 14.86 15.34
N THR A 70 42.84 15.77 16.22
CA THR A 70 41.42 16.06 16.48
C THR A 70 40.81 16.68 15.22
N ILE A 71 40.27 15.84 14.34
CA ILE A 71 39.53 16.30 13.16
C ILE A 71 38.04 16.32 13.53
N SER A 72 37.49 17.54 13.47
CA SER A 72 36.07 17.86 13.58
C SER A 72 35.21 16.86 12.78
N ARG A 73 34.46 16.01 13.51
CA ARG A 73 33.73 14.87 12.94
C ARG A 73 32.49 15.30 12.14
N SER A 74 32.05 16.55 12.27
CA SER A 74 30.89 17.12 11.58
C SER A 74 31.20 17.53 10.14
N ASP A 75 32.39 18.10 9.90
CA ASP A 75 32.68 18.76 8.62
C ASP A 75 33.01 17.74 7.52
N ASN A 76 33.53 16.59 7.92
CA ASN A 76 33.89 15.52 7.01
C ASN A 76 32.64 14.79 6.44
N ALA A 77 31.56 14.68 7.22
CA ALA A 77 30.32 14.07 6.74
C ALA A 77 29.64 14.94 5.68
N VAL A 78 29.60 16.25 5.88
CA VAL A 78 29.01 17.21 4.93
C VAL A 78 29.83 17.30 3.65
N ALA A 79 31.17 17.24 3.74
CA ALA A 79 32.05 17.20 2.58
C ALA A 79 31.89 15.90 1.78
N ILE A 80 31.77 14.74 2.44
CA ILE A 80 31.52 13.44 1.78
C ILE A 80 30.16 13.44 1.08
N VAL A 81 29.11 13.96 1.72
CA VAL A 81 27.77 14.08 1.12
C VAL A 81 27.81 15.01 -0.09
N SER A 82 28.50 16.15 0.01
CA SER A 82 28.61 17.13 -1.09
C SER A 82 29.41 16.61 -2.28
N ASP A 83 30.49 15.86 -2.03
CA ASP A 83 31.31 15.22 -3.08
C ASP A 83 30.55 14.05 -3.75
N LEU A 84 29.73 13.28 -3.01
CA LEU A 84 28.84 12.28 -3.58
C LEU A 84 27.73 12.89 -4.45
N ILE A 85 27.18 14.04 -4.05
CA ILE A 85 26.20 14.81 -4.83
C ILE A 85 26.85 15.33 -6.12
N ALA A 86 28.06 15.89 -6.04
CA ALA A 86 28.78 16.46 -7.16
C ALA A 86 29.21 15.41 -8.22
N ARG A 87 29.48 14.16 -7.80
CA ARG A 87 29.87 13.06 -8.70
C ARG A 87 28.68 12.34 -9.34
N GLY A 88 27.43 12.74 -9.06
CA GLY A 88 26.24 12.04 -9.56
C GLY A 88 26.20 10.55 -9.17
N THR A 89 26.95 10.18 -8.12
CA THR A 89 27.14 8.80 -7.63
C THR A 89 26.43 8.59 -6.29
N MET A 90 25.48 9.46 -5.93
CA MET A 90 24.38 8.96 -5.10
C MET A 90 23.78 7.80 -5.89
N PRO A 91 23.64 6.60 -5.31
CA PRO A 91 22.62 5.72 -5.84
C PRO A 91 21.37 6.59 -5.83
N ARG A 92 20.77 6.81 -7.00
CA ARG A 92 19.34 7.10 -7.04
C ARG A 92 18.78 6.02 -6.13
N ILE A 93 18.38 6.36 -4.91
CA ILE A 93 17.84 5.35 -3.99
C ILE A 93 16.75 4.72 -4.82
N ASP A 94 16.95 3.46 -5.19
CA ASP A 94 16.04 2.79 -6.07
C ASP A 94 14.68 2.97 -5.41
N THR A 95 13.80 3.60 -6.18
CA THR A 95 12.61 4.32 -5.76
C THR A 95 11.50 3.33 -5.39
N THR A 96 11.84 2.29 -4.64
CA THR A 96 10.94 1.21 -4.24
C THR A 96 10.23 1.62 -2.95
N PRO A 97 8.95 2.00 -3.03
CA PRO A 97 8.20 2.44 -1.86
C PRO A 97 7.98 1.29 -0.86
N LEU A 98 8.11 0.03 -1.31
CA LEU A 98 8.01 -1.19 -0.51
C LEU A 98 9.33 -1.94 -0.49
N LEU A 99 9.68 -2.45 0.69
CA LEU A 99 10.83 -3.29 0.92
C LEU A 99 10.39 -4.58 1.62
N THR A 100 11.03 -5.68 1.23
CA THR A 100 10.90 -6.98 1.87
C THR A 100 12.19 -7.33 2.60
N HIS A 101 12.15 -8.33 3.49
CA HIS A 101 13.35 -8.82 4.17
C HIS A 101 14.46 -9.29 3.21
N LYS A 102 14.11 -9.65 1.96
CA LYS A 102 15.05 -10.09 0.92
C LYS A 102 15.86 -8.93 0.33
N ASP A 103 15.34 -7.72 0.43
CA ASP A 103 15.97 -6.50 -0.07
C ASP A 103 17.00 -5.95 0.94
N LEU A 104 17.14 -6.60 2.10
CA LEU A 104 17.98 -6.15 3.20
C LEU A 104 19.09 -7.16 3.52
N PRO A 105 20.28 -6.71 3.97
CA PRO A 105 21.48 -7.55 4.15
C PRO A 105 21.40 -8.54 5.32
N GLY A 106 20.26 -8.64 6.00
CA GLY A 106 20.07 -9.59 7.10
C GLY A 106 18.77 -9.39 7.88
N PRO A 107 18.35 -10.41 8.67
CA PRO A 107 17.02 -10.46 9.30
C PRO A 107 16.79 -9.36 10.35
N LEU A 108 17.84 -8.83 10.97
CA LEU A 108 17.74 -7.73 11.95
C LEU A 108 17.68 -6.33 11.32
N SER A 109 18.00 -6.22 10.02
CA SER A 109 18.08 -4.93 9.33
C SER A 109 16.73 -4.22 9.29
N MET A 110 15.64 -4.95 9.03
CA MET A 110 14.28 -4.39 8.99
C MET A 110 13.86 -3.81 10.34
N ALA A 111 14.09 -4.56 11.43
CA ALA A 111 13.80 -4.11 12.78
C ALA A 111 14.60 -2.83 13.13
N ARG A 112 15.88 -2.80 12.78
CA ARG A 112 16.74 -1.63 13.04
C ARG A 112 16.32 -0.39 12.23
N LEU A 113 15.99 -0.56 10.96
CA LEU A 113 15.51 0.54 10.10
C LEU A 113 14.13 1.04 10.54
N THR A 114 13.27 0.15 11.03
CA THR A 114 11.98 0.51 11.61
C THR A 114 12.15 1.26 12.93
N HIS A 115 13.07 0.81 13.78
CA HIS A 115 13.40 1.47 15.05
C HIS A 115 13.95 2.90 14.84
N PHE A 116 14.76 3.11 13.80
CA PHE A 116 15.24 4.44 13.43
C PHE A 116 14.22 5.28 12.65
N GLY A 117 13.01 4.76 12.39
CA GLY A 117 11.96 5.47 11.66
C GLY A 117 12.23 5.65 10.16
N THR A 118 13.24 4.96 9.61
CA THR A 118 13.51 4.98 8.17
C THR A 118 12.45 4.19 7.40
N LEU A 119 11.95 3.13 8.01
CA LEU A 119 10.89 2.28 7.48
C LEU A 119 9.70 2.22 8.45
N HIS A 120 8.51 2.00 7.90
CA HIS A 120 7.35 1.60 8.67
C HIS A 120 7.01 0.13 8.35
N SER A 121 6.96 -0.70 9.39
CA SER A 121 6.64 -2.12 9.25
C SER A 121 5.17 -2.33 8.87
N LEU A 122 4.94 -3.17 7.86
CA LEU A 122 3.63 -3.77 7.60
C LEU A 122 3.50 -5.06 8.41
N ASP A 123 4.52 -5.91 8.35
CA ASP A 123 4.66 -7.12 9.16
C ASP A 123 6.15 -7.39 9.47
N GLN A 124 6.48 -8.60 9.90
CA GLN A 124 7.85 -9.01 10.23
C GLN A 124 8.81 -9.03 9.03
N THR A 125 8.27 -9.04 7.80
CA THR A 125 9.02 -9.30 6.56
C THR A 125 8.79 -8.24 5.47
N ASN A 126 7.84 -7.33 5.66
CA ASN A 126 7.42 -6.31 4.72
C ASN A 126 7.37 -4.94 5.42
N ALA A 127 7.88 -3.92 4.75
CA ALA A 127 7.87 -2.54 5.23
C ALA A 127 7.76 -1.55 4.07
N TYR A 128 7.41 -0.30 4.37
CA TYR A 128 7.44 0.80 3.41
C TYR A 128 8.36 1.92 3.89
N SER A 129 8.86 2.71 2.94
CA SER A 129 9.71 3.87 3.20
C SER A 129 8.95 4.99 3.92
N ALA A 130 9.53 5.52 5.00
CA ALA A 130 8.96 6.67 5.72
C ALA A 130 8.92 7.93 4.85
N GLU A 131 9.98 8.18 4.07
CA GLU A 131 10.06 9.30 3.13
C GLU A 131 8.88 9.32 2.14
N HIS A 132 8.50 8.14 1.64
CA HIS A 132 7.31 8.02 0.78
C HIS A 132 6.01 8.23 1.56
N ALA A 133 5.92 7.74 2.79
CA ALA A 133 4.72 7.85 3.61
C ALA A 133 4.37 9.29 4.00
N ASP A 134 5.38 10.17 4.07
CA ASP A 134 5.20 11.57 4.46
C ASP A 134 4.54 12.44 3.38
N THR A 135 4.39 11.92 2.15
CA THR A 135 3.78 12.67 1.04
C THR A 135 2.54 11.96 0.49
N LEU A 136 1.56 12.73 0.01
CA LEU A 136 0.36 12.18 -0.64
C LEU A 136 0.72 11.26 -1.82
N TYR A 137 1.62 11.71 -2.70
CA TYR A 137 2.04 10.93 -3.86
C TYR A 137 2.86 9.69 -3.47
N GLY A 138 3.73 9.79 -2.47
CA GLY A 138 4.48 8.63 -1.98
C GLY A 138 3.58 7.59 -1.32
N ARG A 139 2.57 8.01 -0.54
CA ARG A 139 1.52 7.11 -0.04
C ARG A 139 0.72 6.46 -1.17
N ALA A 140 0.38 7.22 -2.21
CA ALA A 140 -0.28 6.66 -3.37
C ALA A 140 0.59 5.60 -4.09
N MET A 141 1.91 5.81 -4.18
CA MET A 141 2.84 4.83 -4.74
C MET A 141 2.96 3.57 -3.87
N ILE A 142 2.98 3.71 -2.54
CA ILE A 142 2.95 2.58 -1.60
C ILE A 142 1.65 1.79 -1.79
N ALA A 143 0.50 2.46 -1.72
CA ALA A 143 -0.82 1.82 -1.85
C ALA A 143 -0.99 1.15 -3.23
N LEU A 144 -0.50 1.75 -4.31
CA LEU A 144 -0.54 1.16 -5.65
C LEU A 144 0.18 -0.18 -5.73
N LYS A 145 1.26 -0.38 -4.98
CA LYS A 145 1.97 -1.65 -4.91
C LYS A 145 1.28 -2.69 -4.03
N LEU A 146 0.41 -2.25 -3.12
CA LEU A 146 -0.34 -3.11 -2.21
C LEU A 146 -1.68 -3.57 -2.79
N ILE A 147 -2.36 -2.73 -3.57
CA ILE A 147 -3.67 -3.10 -4.15
C ILE A 147 -3.50 -4.01 -5.38
N PRO A 148 -4.46 -4.92 -5.66
CA PRO A 148 -4.48 -5.66 -6.91
C PRO A 148 -4.64 -4.74 -8.12
N PHE A 149 -4.05 -5.14 -9.25
CA PHE A 149 -4.11 -4.37 -10.50
C PHE A 149 -5.55 -4.11 -10.93
N GLY A 150 -5.80 -2.91 -11.45
CA GLY A 150 -7.12 -2.52 -11.97
C GLY A 150 -8.17 -2.24 -10.89
N THR A 151 -7.86 -2.34 -9.60
CA THR A 151 -8.79 -2.00 -8.52
C THR A 151 -8.76 -0.51 -8.18
N ILE A 152 -9.68 -0.08 -7.31
CA ILE A 152 -9.75 1.30 -6.79
C ILE A 152 -9.54 1.22 -5.28
N ALA A 153 -8.59 1.97 -4.73
CA ALA A 153 -8.41 2.06 -3.28
C ALA A 153 -9.59 2.79 -2.63
N CYS A 154 -10.09 2.26 -1.51
CA CYS A 154 -11.23 2.84 -0.79
C CYS A 154 -11.10 2.69 0.74
N ALA A 155 -12.11 3.15 1.49
CA ALA A 155 -12.22 3.01 2.95
C ALA A 155 -10.89 3.32 3.68
N LEU A 156 -10.36 2.40 4.51
CA LEU A 156 -9.16 2.67 5.32
C LEU A 156 -7.89 2.84 4.49
N THR A 157 -7.78 2.13 3.36
CA THR A 157 -6.62 2.29 2.46
C THR A 157 -6.64 3.66 1.81
N ALA A 158 -7.81 4.13 1.36
CA ALA A 158 -7.93 5.48 0.83
C ALA A 158 -7.71 6.54 1.92
N ALA A 159 -8.31 6.36 3.10
CA ALA A 159 -8.13 7.28 4.23
C ALA A 159 -6.65 7.42 4.61
N TRP A 160 -5.89 6.32 4.64
CA TRP A 160 -4.45 6.36 4.88
C TRP A 160 -3.69 7.12 3.78
N VAL A 161 -4.06 6.97 2.51
CA VAL A 161 -3.45 7.78 1.44
C VAL A 161 -3.75 9.26 1.64
N TRP A 162 -4.96 9.63 2.02
CA TRP A 162 -5.34 11.04 2.26
C TRP A 162 -4.66 11.64 3.49
N LEU A 163 -4.67 10.93 4.62
CA LEU A 163 -4.30 11.49 5.93
C LEU A 163 -2.91 11.05 6.41
N GLY A 164 -2.37 9.95 5.89
CA GLY A 164 -1.18 9.31 6.44
C GLY A 164 -1.45 8.53 7.73
N GLY A 165 -0.43 8.44 8.59
CA GLY A 165 -0.48 7.68 9.84
C GLY A 165 -0.07 6.20 9.67
N THR A 166 -0.54 5.35 10.59
CA THR A 166 -0.25 3.91 10.54
C THR A 166 -1.03 3.22 9.44
N PHE A 167 -0.35 2.44 8.59
CA PHE A 167 -1.01 1.70 7.52
C PHE A 167 -2.00 0.68 8.10
N PRO A 168 -3.25 0.60 7.59
CA PRO A 168 -4.28 -0.30 8.11
C PRO A 168 -3.92 -1.78 8.00
N ARG A 169 -4.57 -2.62 8.83
CA ARG A 169 -4.38 -4.08 8.79
C ARG A 169 -4.98 -4.75 7.55
N THR A 170 -5.83 -4.04 6.82
CA THR A 170 -6.44 -4.49 5.57
C THR A 170 -6.06 -3.57 4.41
N VAL A 171 -6.04 -4.15 3.21
CA VAL A 171 -5.99 -3.41 1.96
C VAL A 171 -7.40 -3.39 1.39
N ASP A 172 -8.02 -2.23 1.43
CA ASP A 172 -9.41 -2.00 1.08
C ASP A 172 -9.52 -1.55 -0.37
N VAL A 173 -10.27 -2.31 -1.16
CA VAL A 173 -10.42 -2.05 -2.59
C VAL A 173 -11.86 -2.22 -3.07
N ILE A 174 -12.23 -1.44 -4.08
CA ILE A 174 -13.45 -1.67 -4.86
C ILE A 174 -13.09 -2.56 -6.04
N SER A 175 -13.76 -3.71 -6.14
CA SER A 175 -13.60 -4.69 -7.22
C SER A 175 -14.80 -5.64 -7.25
N SER A 176 -15.06 -6.23 -8.42
CA SER A 176 -15.98 -7.37 -8.56
C SER A 176 -15.29 -8.72 -8.32
N SER A 177 -13.96 -8.74 -8.27
CA SER A 177 -13.16 -9.95 -8.08
C SER A 177 -12.96 -10.29 -6.61
N HIS A 178 -12.80 -11.58 -6.30
CA HIS A 178 -12.44 -12.04 -4.98
C HIS A 178 -10.94 -12.30 -4.88
N TYR A 179 -10.29 -11.76 -3.85
CA TYR A 179 -8.88 -11.99 -3.57
C TYR A 179 -8.73 -12.81 -2.29
N ARG A 180 -8.05 -13.96 -2.39
CA ARG A 180 -7.80 -14.87 -1.25
C ARG A 180 -6.39 -14.77 -0.70
N ALA A 181 -5.45 -14.29 -1.50
CA ALA A 181 -4.07 -14.11 -1.08
C ALA A 181 -3.90 -12.76 -0.37
N ASP A 182 -3.04 -12.73 0.63
CA ASP A 182 -2.62 -11.50 1.28
C ASP A 182 -1.67 -10.71 0.36
N SER A 183 -1.70 -9.38 0.48
CA SER A 183 -0.73 -8.50 -0.16
C SER A 183 0.22 -7.95 0.90
N HIS A 184 1.49 -8.36 0.85
CA HIS A 184 2.54 -7.90 1.80
C HIS A 184 2.10 -8.00 3.28
N GLY A 185 1.49 -9.13 3.65
CA GLY A 185 1.01 -9.39 5.00
C GLY A 185 -0.31 -8.73 5.38
N ARG A 186 -1.02 -8.13 4.41
CA ARG A 186 -2.32 -7.50 4.60
C ARG A 186 -3.41 -8.27 3.89
N LYS A 187 -4.51 -8.55 4.60
CA LYS A 187 -5.71 -9.13 3.99
C LYS A 187 -6.35 -8.11 3.06
N ILE A 188 -6.75 -8.56 1.87
CA ILE A 188 -7.50 -7.72 0.93
C ILE A 188 -8.98 -7.78 1.28
N ARG A 189 -9.57 -6.64 1.61
CA ARG A 189 -11.01 -6.48 1.81
C ARG A 189 -11.63 -5.85 0.57
N VAL A 190 -12.57 -6.55 -0.02
CA VAL A 190 -13.20 -6.13 -1.28
C VAL A 190 -14.60 -5.59 -1.02
N PHE A 191 -14.85 -4.38 -1.52
CA PHE A 191 -16.17 -3.78 -1.58
C PHE A 191 -16.72 -3.92 -3.01
N ASN A 192 -17.73 -4.77 -3.17
CA ASN A 192 -18.41 -4.93 -4.46
C ASN A 192 -19.55 -3.90 -4.58
N ARG A 193 -19.20 -2.66 -4.93
CA ARG A 193 -20.16 -1.57 -5.12
C ARG A 193 -19.89 -0.81 -6.41
N LYS A 194 -20.96 -0.44 -7.10
CA LYS A 194 -20.88 0.51 -8.21
C LYS A 194 -20.33 1.83 -7.69
N THR A 195 -19.38 2.38 -8.42
CA THR A 195 -18.73 3.64 -8.07
C THR A 195 -18.84 4.54 -9.27
N ALA A 196 -19.63 5.60 -9.14
CA ALA A 196 -19.79 6.59 -10.17
C ALA A 196 -18.45 7.32 -10.43
N PRO A 197 -18.14 7.75 -11.66
CA PRO A 197 -16.85 8.33 -12.01
C PRO A 197 -16.43 9.52 -11.12
N GLU A 198 -17.38 10.35 -10.70
CA GLU A 198 -17.18 11.51 -9.82
C GLU A 198 -16.71 11.14 -8.40
N HIS A 199 -16.93 9.89 -8.00
CA HIS A 199 -16.46 9.37 -6.71
C HIS A 199 -15.02 8.85 -6.75
N VAL A 200 -14.38 8.85 -7.92
CA VAL A 200 -13.03 8.32 -8.13
C VAL A 200 -12.13 9.42 -8.68
N ILE A 201 -10.96 9.57 -8.10
CA ILE A 201 -9.89 10.42 -8.60
C ILE A 201 -8.59 9.64 -8.73
N GLN A 202 -7.62 10.24 -9.38
CA GLN A 202 -6.33 9.64 -9.64
C GLN A 202 -5.22 10.43 -8.93
N VAL A 203 -4.45 9.75 -8.08
CA VAL A 203 -3.25 10.30 -7.42
C VAL A 203 -2.04 9.54 -7.97
N GLY A 204 -1.28 10.17 -8.86
CA GLY A 204 -0.25 9.48 -9.64
C GLY A 204 -0.87 8.39 -10.52
N ASN A 205 -0.52 7.13 -10.29
CA ASN A 205 -1.10 5.98 -11.01
C ASN A 205 -2.17 5.23 -10.19
N LEU A 206 -2.46 5.69 -8.97
CA LEU A 206 -3.46 5.08 -8.10
C LEU A 206 -4.84 5.65 -8.41
N ARG A 207 -5.80 4.77 -8.72
CA ARG A 207 -7.23 5.12 -8.66
C ARG A 207 -7.70 4.97 -7.22
N ILE A 208 -8.33 6.01 -6.69
CA ILE A 208 -8.72 6.11 -5.29
C ILE A 208 -10.06 6.84 -5.17
N THR A 209 -10.86 6.51 -4.17
CA THR A 209 -12.09 7.27 -3.89
C THR A 209 -11.77 8.70 -3.45
N THR A 210 -12.61 9.67 -3.83
CA THR A 210 -12.48 11.06 -3.37
C THR A 210 -12.50 11.15 -1.84
N PRO A 211 -11.98 12.21 -1.20
CA PRO A 211 -12.07 12.37 0.25
C PRO A 211 -13.52 12.27 0.77
N MET A 212 -14.47 12.91 0.08
CA MET A 212 -15.91 12.82 0.40
C MET A 212 -16.41 11.37 0.31
N ARG A 213 -16.10 10.67 -0.79
CA ARG A 213 -16.51 9.27 -0.93
C ARG A 213 -15.82 8.37 0.11
N THR A 214 -14.56 8.64 0.43
CA THR A 214 -13.81 7.93 1.46
C THR A 214 -14.49 8.08 2.81
N ALA A 215 -14.95 9.29 3.16
CA ALA A 215 -15.72 9.51 4.39
C ALA A 215 -17.01 8.66 4.42
N CYS A 216 -17.76 8.62 3.31
CA CYS A 216 -18.93 7.72 3.21
C CYS A 216 -18.53 6.25 3.39
N ASP A 217 -17.43 5.83 2.75
CA ASP A 217 -16.93 4.47 2.84
C ASP A 217 -16.53 4.09 4.28
N ILE A 218 -15.95 5.02 5.05
CA ILE A 218 -15.61 4.87 6.46
C ILE A 218 -16.88 4.75 7.32
N ALA A 219 -17.87 5.60 7.11
CA ALA A 219 -19.12 5.58 7.88
C ALA A 219 -19.93 4.28 7.67
N LEU A 220 -19.75 3.60 6.53
CA LEU A 220 -20.41 2.34 6.22
C LEU A 220 -19.69 1.11 6.81
N LEU A 221 -18.51 1.27 7.41
CA LEU A 221 -17.80 0.18 8.07
C LEU A 221 -18.56 -0.27 9.31
N THR A 222 -18.51 -1.58 9.58
CA THR A 222 -19.06 -2.14 10.80
C THR A 222 -18.14 -1.88 12.01
N PRO A 223 -18.65 -1.92 13.26
CA PRO A 223 -17.81 -1.76 14.46
C PRO A 223 -16.67 -2.79 14.58
N GLY A 224 -16.80 -3.96 13.95
CA GLY A 224 -15.73 -4.97 13.91
C GLY A 224 -14.62 -4.66 12.89
N GLU A 225 -14.90 -3.76 11.95
CA GLU A 225 -13.98 -3.31 10.92
C GLU A 225 -13.24 -2.03 11.31
N LEU A 226 -13.95 -1.10 11.94
CA LEU A 226 -13.42 0.11 12.55
C LEU A 226 -14.36 0.49 13.70
N ASN A 227 -13.82 0.70 14.90
CA ASN A 227 -14.67 1.13 16.01
C ASN A 227 -15.12 2.58 15.81
N GLU A 228 -16.21 2.96 16.48
CA GLU A 228 -16.85 4.27 16.28
C GLU A 228 -15.94 5.45 16.63
N HIS A 229 -15.08 5.32 17.64
CA HIS A 229 -14.15 6.39 18.02
C HIS A 229 -13.10 6.64 16.95
N ASP A 230 -12.43 5.58 16.48
CA ASP A 230 -11.45 5.69 15.39
C ASP A 230 -12.12 6.15 14.09
N ALA A 231 -13.37 5.75 13.85
CA ALA A 231 -14.15 6.22 12.71
C ALA A 231 -14.38 7.74 12.79
N CYS A 232 -14.83 8.25 13.93
CA CYS A 232 -15.01 9.68 14.18
C CYS A 232 -13.70 10.45 13.96
N ASP A 233 -12.58 9.97 14.50
CA ASP A 233 -11.27 10.63 14.34
C ASP A 233 -10.86 10.75 12.87
N VAL A 234 -11.00 9.67 12.10
CA VAL A 234 -10.69 9.67 10.66
C VAL A 234 -11.64 10.59 9.89
N LEU A 235 -12.94 10.55 10.22
CA LEU A 235 -13.94 11.39 9.56
C LEU A 235 -13.70 12.88 9.85
N CYS A 236 -13.41 13.25 11.09
CA CYS A 236 -13.06 14.62 11.45
C CYS A 236 -11.84 15.11 10.68
N ALA A 237 -10.78 14.31 10.64
CA ALA A 237 -9.57 14.65 9.89
C ALA A 237 -9.84 14.82 8.38
N LEU A 238 -10.69 13.97 7.78
CA LEU A 238 -11.09 14.12 6.37
C LEU A 238 -11.90 15.40 6.14
N PHE A 239 -12.82 15.73 7.04
CA PHE A 239 -13.68 16.92 6.94
C PHE A 239 -12.86 18.20 7.04
N GLU A 240 -11.93 18.27 7.99
CA GLU A 240 -11.08 19.43 8.20
C GLU A 240 -10.04 19.61 7.08
N GLU A 241 -9.26 18.57 6.77
CA GLU A 241 -8.13 18.69 5.83
C GLU A 241 -8.60 18.87 4.38
N TYR A 242 -9.70 18.20 4.00
CA TYR A 242 -10.19 18.19 2.61
C TYR A 242 -11.51 18.94 2.41
N GLN A 243 -12.00 19.65 3.42
CA GLN A 243 -13.22 20.45 3.36
C GLN A 243 -14.43 19.63 2.88
N VAL A 244 -14.51 18.38 3.35
CA VAL A 244 -15.62 17.49 3.00
C VAL A 244 -16.89 17.97 3.68
N SER A 245 -17.96 18.14 2.90
CA SER A 245 -19.26 18.55 3.42
C SER A 245 -20.04 17.36 3.97
N LEU A 246 -20.37 17.40 5.25
CA LEU A 246 -21.28 16.44 5.90
C LEU A 246 -22.62 16.33 5.16
N ALA A 247 -23.16 17.45 4.66
CA ALA A 247 -24.41 17.46 3.90
C ALA A 247 -24.28 16.69 2.57
N GLN A 248 -23.15 16.81 1.88
CA GLN A 248 -22.89 16.04 0.65
C GLN A 248 -22.71 14.55 0.95
N CYS A 249 -22.07 14.19 2.07
CA CYS A 249 -21.96 12.79 2.50
C CYS A 249 -23.34 12.19 2.76
N MET A 250 -24.22 12.90 3.48
CA MET A 250 -25.59 12.46 3.74
C MET A 250 -26.38 12.28 2.44
N GLN A 251 -26.31 13.24 1.52
CA GLN A 251 -26.96 13.13 0.20
C GLN A 251 -26.44 11.92 -0.59
N THR A 252 -25.12 11.66 -0.54
CA THR A 252 -24.54 10.49 -1.21
C THR A 252 -25.08 9.18 -0.64
N LEU A 253 -25.29 9.10 0.67
CA LEU A 253 -25.95 7.96 1.30
C LEU A 253 -27.43 7.83 0.91
N ASP A 254 -28.15 8.95 0.72
CA ASP A 254 -29.53 8.97 0.22
C ASP A 254 -29.62 8.42 -1.21
N ASP A 255 -28.74 8.88 -2.09
CA ASP A 255 -28.72 8.49 -3.50
C ASP A 255 -28.34 7.01 -3.69
N ASN A 256 -27.72 6.39 -2.67
CA ASN A 256 -27.22 5.02 -2.70
C ASN A 256 -27.86 4.12 -1.63
N HIS A 257 -29.19 4.15 -1.52
CA HIS A 257 -29.96 3.44 -0.49
C HIS A 257 -29.71 1.92 -0.36
N PHE A 258 -29.14 1.26 -1.39
CA PHE A 258 -28.80 -0.16 -1.35
C PHE A 258 -27.40 -0.46 -0.76
N TRP A 259 -26.63 0.55 -0.37
CA TRP A 259 -25.38 0.31 0.32
C TRP A 259 -25.64 -0.31 1.71
N PRO A 260 -24.85 -1.32 2.10
CA PRO A 260 -24.99 -1.94 3.42
C PRO A 260 -24.69 -0.90 4.51
N ASN A 261 -25.28 -1.06 5.69
CA ASN A 261 -25.04 -0.22 6.86
C ASN A 261 -25.39 1.27 6.69
N THR A 262 -26.23 1.62 5.71
CA THR A 262 -26.61 3.02 5.47
C THR A 262 -27.30 3.69 6.68
N GLN A 263 -28.09 2.94 7.47
CA GLN A 263 -28.74 3.49 8.67
C GLN A 263 -27.71 3.82 9.79
N PRO A 264 -26.85 2.88 10.24
CA PRO A 264 -25.76 3.22 11.16
C PRO A 264 -24.87 4.37 10.69
N ALA A 265 -24.54 4.42 9.39
CA ALA A 265 -23.73 5.51 8.82
C ALA A 265 -24.39 6.90 8.99
N ARG A 266 -25.72 6.98 8.86
CA ARG A 266 -26.50 8.22 9.09
C ARG A 266 -26.51 8.62 10.56
N GLU A 267 -26.65 7.65 11.45
CA GLU A 267 -26.64 7.89 12.89
C GLU A 267 -25.28 8.48 13.31
N LEU A 268 -24.19 7.89 12.81
CA LEU A 268 -22.83 8.40 12.98
C LEU A 268 -22.67 9.83 12.44
N PHE A 269 -23.06 10.08 11.20
CA PHE A 269 -23.01 11.43 10.63
C PHE A 269 -23.90 12.44 11.38
N THR A 270 -25.01 11.99 11.95
CA THR A 270 -25.90 12.84 12.75
C THR A 270 -25.28 13.18 14.10
N SER A 271 -24.63 12.23 14.77
CA SER A 271 -23.91 12.50 16.03
C SER A 271 -22.75 13.46 15.81
N MET A 272 -22.14 13.43 14.62
CA MET A 272 -21.05 14.34 14.25
C MET A 272 -21.48 15.79 13.97
N LYS A 273 -22.77 16.08 13.74
CA LYS A 273 -23.27 17.45 13.48
C LYS A 273 -22.98 18.44 14.60
N HIS A 274 -22.67 17.97 15.81
CA HIS A 274 -22.35 18.84 16.93
C HIS A 274 -20.92 19.37 16.91
N PHE A 275 -20.06 18.84 16.04
CA PHE A 275 -18.64 19.21 15.94
C PHE A 275 -18.31 20.10 14.74
N PHE A 276 -19.24 20.28 13.79
CA PHE A 276 -19.08 21.05 12.54
C PHE A 276 -20.25 22.02 12.34
#